data_AF-A0A2V7F0A0-F1
#
_entry.id   AF-A0A2V7F0A0-F1
#
_cell.length_a   1.000
_cell.length_b   1.000
_cell.length_c   1.000
_cell.angle_alpha   90.00
_cell.angle_beta   90.00
_cell.angle_gamma   90.00
#
_symmetry.space_group_name_H-M   'P 1'
#
loop_
_entity.id
_entity.type
_entity.pdbx_description
1 polymer ?
#
loop_
_entity_poly.entity_id
_entity_poly.type
_entity_poly.pdbx_seq_one_letter_code
_entity_poly.pdbx_strand_id
1 'polypeptide(L)' 'GLDNYQARVKLRVNKGVKLQEDSIASIKTKGLIGEKYVRISPGGSDKLIPPGGKIRDVEAPVDFEELLSKYIFGKV' A
#
# COMPACT_ATOMS: atom_id res chain seq x y z
N GLY A 1 10.15 -12.29 0.39
CA GLY A 1 9.66 -13.67 0.17
C GLY A 1 8.28 -13.61 -0.45
N LEU A 2 7.80 -14.70 -1.03
CA LEU A 2 6.46 -14.77 -1.63
C LEU A 2 5.44 -15.39 -0.66
N ASP A 3 4.18 -15.06 -0.86
CA ASP A 3 3.00 -15.66 -0.24
C ASP A 3 1.94 -15.82 -1.32
N ASN A 4 1.50 -17.04 -1.64
CA ASN A 4 0.53 -17.28 -2.71
C ASN A 4 0.85 -16.54 -4.02
N TYR A 5 2.11 -16.64 -4.48
CA TYR A 5 2.64 -15.95 -5.66
C TYR A 5 2.62 -14.41 -5.60
N GLN A 6 2.32 -13.82 -4.45
CA GLN A 6 2.36 -12.37 -4.22
C GLN A 6 3.57 -11.99 -3.36
N ALA A 7 4.07 -10.78 -3.57
CA ALA A 7 5.16 -10.24 -2.76
C ALA A 7 4.70 -10.07 -1.29
N ARG A 8 5.41 -10.70 -0.35
CA ARG A 8 5.18 -10.52 1.08
C ARG A 8 6.13 -9.47 1.65
N VAL A 9 5.56 -8.39 2.19
CA VAL A 9 6.29 -7.35 2.94
C VAL A 9 6.06 -7.55 4.44
N LYS A 10 7.13 -7.48 5.23
CA LYS A 10 7.06 -7.42 6.70
C LYS A 10 7.46 -6.01 7.15
N LEU A 11 6.60 -5.36 7.91
CA LEU A 11 6.82 -4.01 8.41
C LEU A 11 7.25 -4.06 9.88
N ARG A 12 8.17 -3.17 10.25
CA ARG A 12 8.45 -2.87 11.66
C ARG A 12 7.74 -1.57 12.00
N VAL A 13 6.84 -1.62 12.97
CA VAL A 13 6.01 -0.48 13.39
C VAL A 13 6.35 -0.12 14.83
N ASN A 14 6.36 1.16 15.15
CA ASN A 14 6.64 1.65 16.49
C ASN A 14 5.54 1.20 17.48
N LYS A 15 5.93 0.80 18.69
CA LYS A 15 5.03 0.21 19.70
C LYS A 15 3.80 1.07 20.06
N GLY A 16 3.88 2.38 19.92
CA GLY A 16 2.77 3.31 20.21
C GLY A 16 1.78 3.53 19.07
N VAL A 17 2.08 3.02 17.87
CA VAL A 17 1.20 3.18 16.71
C VAL A 17 0.18 2.06 16.69
N LYS A 18 -1.10 2.42 16.84
CA LYS A 18 -2.22 1.50 16.74
C LYS A 18 -2.64 1.39 15.28
N LEU A 19 -2.90 0.16 14.84
CA LEU A 19 -3.42 -0.14 13.50
C LEU A 19 -4.76 -0.82 13.65
N GLN A 20 -5.82 -0.22 13.10
CA GLN A 20 -7.15 -0.82 13.05
C GLN A 20 -7.17 -1.98 12.04
N GLU A 21 -8.04 -2.97 12.23
CA GLU A 21 -8.13 -4.14 11.34
C GLU A 21 -8.50 -3.81 9.89
N ASP A 22 -9.16 -2.67 9.71
CA ASP A 22 -9.58 -2.06 8.43
C ASP A 22 -8.62 -0.95 7.95
N SER A 23 -7.41 -0.88 8.50
CA SER A 23 -6.37 0.00 7.96
C SER A 23 -6.00 -0.42 6.54
N ILE A 24 -5.72 0.56 5.69
CA ILE A 24 -5.36 0.31 4.28
C ILE A 24 -3.87 0.58 4.08
N ALA A 25 -3.14 -0.37 3.50
CA ALA A 25 -1.75 -0.18 3.11
C ALA A 25 -1.62 0.04 1.60
N SER A 26 -1.08 1.19 1.21
CA SER A 26 -0.91 1.56 -0.20
C SER A 26 0.55 1.77 -0.54
N ILE A 27 0.99 1.30 -1.71
CA ILE A 27 2.31 1.67 -2.25
C ILE A 27 2.16 3.01 -2.98
N LYS A 28 2.88 4.04 -2.52
CA LYS A 28 2.90 5.38 -3.12
C LYS A 28 4.31 5.75 -3.57
N THR A 29 4.41 6.67 -4.52
CA THR A 29 5.68 7.25 -5.00
C THR A 29 5.79 8.66 -4.45
N LYS A 30 6.98 9.04 -3.94
CA LYS A 30 7.24 10.42 -3.53
C LYS A 30 7.38 11.31 -4.77
N GLY A 31 6.39 12.16 -5.02
CA GLY A 31 6.32 12.92 -6.27
C GLY A 31 6.11 12.01 -7.48
N LEU A 32 6.53 12.46 -8.67
CA LEU A 32 6.33 11.71 -9.92
C LEU A 32 7.31 10.52 -10.08
N ILE A 33 8.57 10.70 -9.67
CA ILE A 33 9.68 9.78 -9.99
C ILE A 33 10.54 9.40 -8.79
N GLY A 34 10.12 9.77 -7.58
CA GLY A 34 10.92 9.54 -6.38
C GLY A 34 10.86 8.09 -5.88
N GLU A 35 11.36 7.92 -4.65
CA GLU A 35 11.31 6.66 -3.94
C GLU A 35 9.86 6.17 -3.68
N LYS A 36 9.67 4.86 -3.69
CA LYS A 36 8.40 4.23 -3.30
C LYS A 36 8.37 4.04 -1.78
N TYR A 37 7.20 4.23 -1.19
CA TYR A 37 6.97 4.01 0.23
C TYR A 37 5.60 3.40 0.48
N VAL A 38 5.45 2.75 1.65
CA VAL A 38 4.17 2.23 2.11
C VAL A 38 3.48 3.32 2.93
N ARG A 39 2.31 3.77 2.46
CA ARG A 39 1.41 4.61 3.24
C ARG A 39 0.41 3.70 3.93
N ILE A 40 0.23 3.88 5.25
CA ILE A 40 -0.85 3.23 5.98
C ILE A 40 -1.88 4.30 6.32
N SER A 41 -3.10 4.13 5.83
CA SER A 41 -4.25 4.95 6.19
C SER A 41 -4.95 4.32 7.39
N PRO A 42 -5.27 5.10 8.45
CA PRO A 42 -5.99 4.57 9.59
C PRO A 42 -7.40 4.13 9.18
N GLY A 43 -7.86 3.05 9.79
CA GLY A 43 -9.24 2.60 9.68
C GLY A 43 -10.13 3.19 10.79
N GLY A 44 -11.41 2.81 10.78
CA GLY A 44 -12.40 3.19 11.76
C GLY A 44 -12.79 2.08 12.75
N SER A 45 -12.25 0.88 12.61
CA SER A 45 -12.59 -0.24 13.50
C SER A 45 -12.06 -0.04 14.92
N ASP A 46 -12.85 -0.44 15.91
CA ASP A 46 -12.44 -0.53 17.31
C ASP A 46 -11.43 -1.68 17.55
N LYS A 47 -11.32 -2.61 16.60
CA LYS A 47 -10.40 -3.75 16.70
C LYS A 47 -9.04 -3.40 16.10
N LEU A 48 -7.99 -3.80 16.83
CA LEU A 48 -6.62 -3.54 16.45
C LEU A 48 -5.93 -4.78 15.89
N ILE A 49 -5.02 -4.57 14.94
CA ILE A 49 -4.10 -5.59 14.44
C ILE A 49 -3.03 -5.84 15.51
N PRO A 50 -2.90 -7.06 16.04
CA PRO A 50 -1.87 -7.39 17.02
C PRO A 50 -0.47 -7.50 16.37
N PRO A 51 0.62 -7.50 17.16
CA PRO A 51 1.95 -7.81 16.65
C PRO A 51 1.97 -9.14 15.88
N GLY A 52 2.55 -9.14 14.68
CA GLY A 52 2.56 -10.30 13.79
C GLY A 52 1.28 -10.48 12.97
N GLY A 53 0.25 -9.64 13.18
CA GLY A 53 -0.95 -9.58 12.38
C GLY A 53 -0.70 -9.07 10.96
N LYS A 54 -1.77 -9.04 10.15
CA LYS A 54 -1.72 -8.70 8.72
C LYS A 54 -2.73 -7.60 8.41
N ILE A 55 -2.28 -6.59 7.65
CA ILE A 55 -3.16 -5.65 6.97
C ILE A 55 -3.78 -6.37 5.76
N ARG A 56 -5.12 -6.43 5.71
CA ARG A 56 -5.85 -7.16 4.66
C ARG A 56 -6.10 -6.29 3.44
N ASP A 57 -6.44 -5.02 3.67
CA ASP A 57 -6.74 -4.06 2.63
C ASP A 57 -5.46 -3.43 2.09
N VAL A 58 -5.17 -3.70 0.81
CA VAL A 58 -3.96 -3.21 0.14
C VAL A 58 -4.31 -2.56 -1.19
N GLU A 59 -3.65 -1.45 -1.48
CA GLU A 59 -3.76 -0.77 -2.77
C GLU A 59 -2.47 -0.91 -3.57
N ALA A 60 -2.60 -1.37 -4.81
CA ALA A 60 -1.53 -1.38 -5.77
C ALA A 60 -1.08 0.06 -6.12
N PRO A 61 0.21 0.27 -6.44
CA PRO A 61 0.65 1.55 -6.96
C PRO A 61 0.01 1.79 -8.34
N VAL A 62 -0.19 3.06 -8.67
CA VAL A 62 -0.59 3.46 -10.02
C VAL A 62 0.60 3.26 -10.97
N ASP A 63 0.34 2.63 -12.12
CA ASP A 63 1.30 2.54 -13.21
C ASP A 63 1.24 3.83 -14.05
N PHE A 64 2.18 4.74 -13.79
CA PHE A 64 2.26 6.02 -14.50
C PHE A 64 2.65 5.85 -15.97
N GLU A 65 3.42 4.83 -16.32
CA GLU A 65 3.83 4.57 -17.70
C GLU A 65 2.61 4.12 -18.52
N GLU A 66 1.79 3.24 -17.94
CA GLU A 66 0.53 2.82 -18.56
C GLU A 66 -0.43 4.00 -18.74
N LEU A 67 -0.61 4.83 -17.70
CA LEU A 67 -1.48 6.01 -17.78
C LEU A 67 -0.98 7.04 -18.80
N LEU A 68 0.32 7.30 -18.85
CA LEU A 68 0.91 8.22 -19.82
C LEU A 68 0.76 7.69 -21.24
N SER A 69 0.99 6.39 -21.44
CA SER A 69 0.76 5.72 -22.72
C SER A 69 -0.70 5.85 -23.16
N LYS A 70 -1.66 5.59 -22.26
CA LYS A 70 -3.09 5.81 -22.55
C LYS A 70 -3.41 7.27 -22.88
N TYR A 71 -2.76 8.24 -22.24
CA TYR A 71 -2.98 9.65 -22.54
C TYR A 71 -2.45 10.05 -23.92
N ILE A 72 -1.24 9.58 -24.28
CA ILE A 72 -0.57 9.88 -25.55
C ILE A 72 -1.24 9.14 -26.72
N PHE A 73 -1.57 7.86 -26.55
CA PHE A 73 -2.08 6.99 -27.61
C PHE A 73 -3.62 6.83 -27.59
N GLY A 74 -4.30 7.24 -26.52
CA GLY A 74 -5.77 7.16 -26.39
C GLY A 74 -6.53 8.32 -27.03
N LYS A 75 -5.83 9.27 -27.66
CA LYS A 75 -6.40 10.18 -28.66
C LYS A 75 -6.16 9.60 -30.06
N VAL A 76 -6.97 8.62 -30.43
CA VAL A 76 -7.36 8.35 -31.82
C VAL A 76 -8.86 8.42 -31.90
#